data_AF-A0A7W1GHD4-F1
#
_entry.id   AF-A0A7W1GHD4-F1
#
_cell.length_a   1.000
_cell.length_b   1.000
_cell.length_c   1.000
_cell.angle_alpha   90.00
_cell.angle_beta   90.00
_cell.angle_gamma   90.00
#
_symmetry.space_group_name_H-M   'P 1'
#
loop_
_entity.id
_entity.type
_entity.pdbx_description
1 polymer ?
#
loop_
_entity_poly.entity_id
_entity_poly.type
_entity_poly.pdbx_seq_one_letter_code
_entity_poly.pdbx_strand_id
1 'polypeptide(L)'
;MPLLRASNSLRKFLLHTNAIPLRLSRSVAQALKNLVDEEFATKNDDGSELDWKKKITKTTVQAIHKKLDEFETVFSMEAVGLNVYAVSQKAGYSTHTLVQRGEEVIPEEVRAHLSDYSQNEMREAGRCLVFNLPTAAGFHMLRAMESVLRESFDVLSGGAARPKTSQGGDAAMGTYIVEIEKHGAAKETLEVLRQIKNLHRNPHMHPDAVLTMHESIVLLGIVVSAISIMVDEMIKKKQAANVAASNPSTPPSTP
;
A
#
# COMPACT_ATOMS: atom_id res chain seq x y z
N MET A 1 -7.25 -31.14 22.16
CA MET A 1 -7.20 -30.45 20.85
C MET A 1 -8.22 -29.31 20.69
N PRO A 2 -9.52 -29.44 21.03
CA PRO A 2 -10.49 -28.35 20.83
C PRO A 2 -10.19 -27.04 21.58
N LEU A 3 -9.78 -27.12 22.84
CA LEU A 3 -9.50 -25.92 23.66
C LEU A 3 -8.20 -25.20 23.26
N LEU A 4 -7.18 -25.93 22.78
CA LEU A 4 -6.00 -25.31 22.16
C LEU A 4 -6.38 -24.50 20.91
N ARG A 5 -7.32 -25.01 20.10
CA ARG A 5 -7.87 -24.25 18.96
C ARG A 5 -8.63 -23.01 19.46
N ALA A 6 -9.44 -23.15 20.51
CA ALA A 6 -10.18 -22.03 21.10
C ALA A 6 -9.24 -20.92 21.63
N SER A 7 -8.21 -21.27 22.41
CA SER A 7 -7.19 -20.33 22.90
C SER A 7 -6.49 -19.60 21.73
N ASN A 8 -6.08 -20.35 20.70
CA ASN A 8 -5.46 -19.76 19.51
C ASN A 8 -6.40 -18.83 18.75
N SER A 9 -7.70 -19.17 18.64
CA SER A 9 -8.70 -18.30 18.01
C SER A 9 -8.92 -17.01 18.81
N LEU A 10 -9.02 -17.10 20.15
CA LEU A 10 -9.14 -15.92 21.02
C LEU A 10 -7.90 -15.03 20.94
N ARG A 11 -6.70 -15.62 20.90
CA ARG A 11 -5.46 -14.87 20.67
C ARG A 11 -5.49 -14.14 19.32
N LYS A 12 -5.89 -14.80 18.24
CA LYS A 12 -6.02 -14.18 16.91
C LYS A 12 -7.03 -13.05 16.91
N PHE A 13 -8.19 -13.24 17.53
CA PHE A 13 -9.20 -12.18 17.69
C PHE A 13 -8.59 -10.96 18.39
N LEU A 14 -8.01 -11.14 19.58
CA LEU A 14 -7.45 -10.06 20.38
C LEU A 14 -6.32 -9.28 19.67
N LEU A 15 -5.53 -9.95 18.84
CA LEU A 15 -4.47 -9.35 18.03
C LEU A 15 -5.02 -8.62 16.81
N HIS A 16 -5.88 -9.24 16.03
CA HIS A 16 -6.31 -8.72 14.72
C HIS A 16 -7.44 -7.70 14.79
N THR A 17 -8.22 -7.67 15.88
CA THR A 17 -9.29 -6.68 16.04
C THR A 17 -8.85 -5.43 16.79
N ASN A 18 -7.54 -5.17 16.90
CA ASN A 18 -7.02 -4.05 17.69
C ASN A 18 -7.51 -2.67 17.20
N ALA A 19 -7.68 -2.52 15.88
CA ALA A 19 -8.15 -1.31 15.24
C ALA A 19 -9.69 -1.18 15.19
N ILE A 20 -10.42 -2.25 15.53
CA ILE A 20 -11.89 -2.25 15.52
C ILE A 20 -12.37 -1.79 16.91
N PRO A 21 -13.34 -0.87 17.02
CA PRO A 21 -13.82 -0.34 18.31
C PRO A 21 -14.69 -1.34 19.08
N LEU A 22 -14.11 -2.50 19.42
CA LEU A 22 -14.71 -3.61 20.16
C LEU A 22 -14.14 -3.69 21.59
N ARG A 23 -14.15 -2.56 22.31
CA ARG A 23 -13.42 -2.42 23.58
C ARG A 23 -13.93 -3.41 24.64
N LEU A 24 -15.25 -3.52 24.77
CA LEU A 24 -15.87 -4.40 25.76
C LEU A 24 -15.71 -5.87 25.37
N SER A 25 -15.93 -6.20 24.09
CA SER A 25 -15.77 -7.56 23.56
C SER A 25 -14.35 -8.06 23.78
N ARG A 26 -13.34 -7.20 23.58
CA ARG A 26 -11.93 -7.56 23.84
C ARG A 26 -11.67 -7.82 25.32
N SER A 27 -12.26 -7.03 26.22
CA SER A 27 -12.13 -7.25 27.67
C SER A 27 -12.72 -8.61 28.09
N VAL A 28 -13.92 -8.94 27.60
CA VAL A 28 -14.57 -10.23 27.89
C VAL A 28 -13.84 -11.39 27.20
N ALA A 29 -13.38 -11.22 25.97
CA ALA A 29 -12.57 -12.21 25.26
C ALA A 29 -11.23 -12.50 25.98
N GLN A 30 -10.61 -11.48 26.58
CA GLN A 30 -9.40 -11.67 27.38
C GLN A 30 -9.70 -12.47 28.65
N ALA A 31 -10.82 -12.19 29.33
CA ALA A 31 -11.24 -12.97 30.50
C ALA A 31 -11.54 -14.43 30.13
N LEU A 32 -12.23 -14.67 29.02
CA LEU A 32 -12.48 -16.02 28.48
C LEU A 32 -11.16 -16.72 28.10
N LYS A 33 -10.23 -16.00 27.46
CA LYS A 33 -8.91 -16.55 27.12
C LYS A 33 -8.12 -16.94 28.37
N ASN A 34 -8.11 -16.11 29.41
CA ASN A 34 -7.41 -16.43 30.66
C ASN A 34 -7.98 -17.71 31.29
N LEU A 35 -9.30 -17.85 31.34
CA LEU A 35 -9.95 -19.06 31.85
C LEU A 35 -9.59 -20.31 31.02
N VAL A 36 -9.56 -20.18 29.69
CA VAL A 36 -9.16 -21.28 28.80
C VAL A 36 -7.67 -21.62 28.99
N ASP A 37 -6.81 -20.62 29.10
CA ASP A 37 -5.36 -20.79 29.25
C ASP A 37 -4.97 -21.34 30.63
N GLU A 38 -5.66 -20.97 31.71
CA GLU A 38 -5.47 -21.57 33.05
C GLU A 38 -5.73 -23.08 33.04
N GLU A 39 -6.71 -23.52 32.25
CA GLU A 39 -7.01 -24.94 32.07
C GLU A 39 -6.10 -25.63 31.06
N PHE A 40 -5.31 -24.88 30.28
CA PHE A 40 -4.41 -25.36 29.22
C PHE A 40 -2.93 -24.96 29.41
N ALA A 41 -2.55 -24.44 30.57
CA ALA A 41 -1.23 -23.84 30.79
C ALA A 41 -0.13 -24.83 30.40
N THR A 42 0.69 -24.50 29.39
CA THR A 42 1.65 -25.45 28.75
C THR A 42 2.70 -26.03 29.68
N LYS A 43 2.80 -25.50 30.90
CA LYS A 43 3.60 -25.97 32.03
C LYS A 43 2.83 -25.67 33.30
N ASN A 44 3.00 -26.48 34.33
CA ASN A 44 2.62 -26.08 35.68
C ASN A 44 3.50 -24.90 36.15
N ASP A 45 3.11 -24.19 37.22
CA ASP A 45 3.88 -23.07 37.78
C ASP A 45 5.34 -23.42 38.12
N ASP A 46 5.64 -24.71 38.29
CA ASP A 46 6.97 -25.27 38.57
C ASP A 46 7.78 -25.66 37.32
N GLY A 47 7.24 -25.46 36.12
CA GLY A 47 7.91 -25.76 34.86
C GLY A 47 7.80 -27.21 34.38
N SER A 48 7.08 -28.09 35.09
CA SER A 48 6.85 -29.48 34.71
C SER A 48 5.89 -29.65 33.52
N GLU A 49 5.99 -30.80 32.81
CA GLU A 49 5.10 -31.16 31.70
C GLU A 49 3.63 -31.31 32.17
N LEU A 50 2.71 -30.81 31.34
CA LEU A 50 1.27 -30.91 31.56
C LEU A 50 0.78 -32.35 31.71
N ASP A 51 -0.10 -32.57 32.69
CA ASP A 51 -0.88 -33.79 32.76
C ASP A 51 -2.02 -33.76 31.73
N TRP A 52 -1.75 -34.26 30.53
CA TRP A 52 -2.75 -34.44 29.46
C TRP A 52 -3.90 -35.38 29.84
N LYS A 53 -3.82 -36.06 31.00
CA LYS A 53 -4.89 -36.89 31.56
C LYS A 53 -5.78 -36.12 32.55
N LYS A 54 -5.45 -34.86 32.90
CA LYS A 54 -6.30 -34.00 33.72
C LYS A 54 -7.67 -33.87 33.05
N LYS A 55 -8.67 -34.48 33.69
CA LYS A 55 -10.05 -34.41 33.21
C LYS A 55 -10.59 -33.01 33.49
N ILE A 56 -11.14 -32.39 32.46
CA ILE A 56 -11.84 -31.11 32.59
C ILE A 56 -13.11 -31.35 33.40
N THR A 57 -13.32 -30.56 34.44
CA THR A 57 -14.48 -30.72 35.32
C THR A 57 -15.73 -30.15 34.65
N LYS A 58 -16.91 -30.67 35.04
CA LYS A 58 -18.20 -30.11 34.61
C LYS A 58 -18.32 -28.62 34.96
N THR A 59 -17.80 -28.21 36.10
CA THR A 59 -17.76 -26.82 36.57
C THR A 59 -16.94 -25.94 35.65
N THR A 60 -15.76 -26.40 35.24
CA THR A 60 -14.90 -25.70 34.26
C THR A 60 -15.65 -25.50 32.94
N VAL A 61 -16.29 -26.55 32.41
CA VAL A 61 -17.07 -26.46 31.16
C VAL A 61 -18.20 -25.43 31.29
N GLN A 62 -18.93 -25.44 32.41
CA GLN A 62 -20.00 -24.47 32.67
C GLN A 62 -19.47 -23.03 32.76
N ALA A 63 -18.30 -22.82 33.39
CA ALA A 63 -17.67 -21.52 33.47
C ALA A 63 -17.24 -21.00 32.09
N ILE A 64 -16.66 -21.87 31.26
CA ILE A 64 -16.28 -21.54 29.88
C ILE A 64 -17.51 -21.17 29.05
N HIS A 65 -18.58 -21.95 29.11
CA HIS A 65 -19.83 -21.64 28.40
C HIS A 65 -20.41 -20.29 28.83
N LYS A 66 -20.51 -20.04 30.14
CA LYS A 66 -21.01 -18.76 30.65
C LYS A 66 -20.19 -17.57 30.14
N LYS A 67 -18.87 -17.71 30.08
CA LYS A 67 -17.97 -16.66 29.57
C LYS A 67 -18.04 -16.49 28.05
N LEU A 68 -18.32 -17.58 27.33
CA LEU A 68 -18.59 -17.53 25.90
C LEU A 68 -19.91 -16.79 25.62
N ASP A 69 -20.99 -17.11 26.35
CA ASP A 69 -22.29 -16.44 26.22
C ASP A 69 -22.18 -14.93 26.52
N GLU A 70 -21.40 -14.57 27.54
CA GLU A 70 -21.09 -13.17 27.88
C GLU A 70 -20.34 -12.49 26.73
N PHE A 71 -19.33 -13.15 26.15
CA PHE A 71 -18.59 -12.63 25.01
C PHE A 71 -19.50 -12.42 23.79
N GLU A 72 -20.33 -13.41 23.44
CA GLU A 72 -21.24 -13.33 22.29
C GLU A 72 -22.27 -12.23 22.46
N THR A 73 -22.83 -12.07 23.66
CA THR A 73 -23.78 -10.99 24.00
C THR A 73 -23.12 -9.63 23.79
N VAL A 74 -21.95 -9.40 24.40
CA VAL A 74 -21.23 -8.11 24.31
C VAL A 74 -20.77 -7.85 22.88
N PHE A 75 -20.28 -8.86 22.18
CA PHE A 75 -19.89 -8.75 20.78
C PHE A 75 -21.07 -8.39 19.89
N SER A 76 -22.23 -9.02 20.07
CA SER A 76 -23.44 -8.68 19.32
C SER A 76 -23.87 -7.23 19.58
N MET A 77 -23.75 -6.74 20.81
CA MET A 77 -24.10 -5.36 21.15
C MET A 77 -23.13 -4.34 20.53
N GLU A 78 -21.82 -4.57 20.60
CA GLU A 78 -20.83 -3.67 19.99
C GLU A 78 -20.85 -3.75 18.45
N ALA A 79 -21.11 -4.93 17.89
CA ALA A 79 -21.17 -5.14 16.44
C ALA A 79 -22.26 -4.28 15.76
N VAL A 80 -23.38 -4.00 16.45
CA VAL A 80 -24.44 -3.09 15.96
C VAL A 80 -23.90 -1.68 15.73
N GLY A 81 -22.92 -1.24 16.50
CA GLY A 81 -22.28 0.07 16.36
C GLY A 81 -21.18 0.13 15.30
N LEU A 82 -20.83 -0.98 14.64
CA LEU A 82 -19.76 -1.01 13.65
C LEU A 82 -20.24 -0.52 12.29
N ASN A 83 -19.51 0.44 11.73
CA ASN A 83 -19.68 0.83 10.34
C ASN A 83 -18.96 -0.19 9.44
N VAL A 84 -19.72 -1.13 8.88
CA VAL A 84 -19.21 -2.12 7.93
C VAL A 84 -19.52 -1.66 6.51
N TYR A 85 -18.46 -1.45 5.72
CA TYR A 85 -18.57 -1.05 4.33
C TYR A 85 -18.37 -2.26 3.42
N ALA A 86 -19.38 -2.59 2.62
CA ALA A 86 -19.23 -3.53 1.52
C ALA A 86 -18.72 -2.77 0.28
N VAL A 87 -17.66 -3.28 -0.32
CA VAL A 87 -17.02 -2.67 -1.48
C VAL A 87 -17.05 -3.64 -2.66
N SER A 88 -17.32 -3.11 -3.86
CA SER A 88 -17.31 -3.91 -5.08
C SER A 88 -15.91 -4.04 -5.66
N GLN A 89 -15.64 -5.18 -6.29
CA GLN A 89 -14.42 -5.38 -7.07
C GLN A 89 -14.32 -4.33 -8.18
N LYS A 90 -13.10 -3.84 -8.43
CA LYS A 90 -12.82 -2.86 -9.50
C LYS A 90 -12.11 -3.57 -10.64
N ALA A 91 -12.80 -3.73 -11.78
CA ALA A 91 -12.32 -4.49 -12.93
C ALA A 91 -11.77 -5.88 -12.51
N GLY A 92 -10.59 -6.26 -12.98
CA GLY A 92 -9.92 -7.52 -12.62
C GLY A 92 -9.06 -7.45 -11.36
N TYR A 93 -9.05 -6.34 -10.63
CA TYR A 93 -8.15 -6.16 -9.49
C TYR A 93 -8.70 -6.77 -8.20
N SER A 94 -7.81 -7.39 -7.41
CA SER A 94 -8.12 -7.87 -6.06
C SER A 94 -8.44 -6.69 -5.13
N THR A 95 -9.64 -6.68 -4.55
CA THR A 95 -10.06 -5.66 -3.57
C THR A 95 -9.11 -5.60 -2.37
N HIS A 96 -8.68 -6.76 -1.86
CA HIS A 96 -7.73 -6.82 -0.73
C HIS A 96 -6.41 -6.13 -1.09
N THR A 97 -5.89 -6.41 -2.28
CA THR A 97 -4.65 -5.80 -2.78
C THR A 97 -4.83 -4.29 -2.89
N LEU A 98 -5.89 -3.80 -3.53
CA LEU A 98 -6.12 -2.35 -3.67
C LEU A 98 -6.23 -1.61 -2.32
N VAL A 99 -6.84 -2.23 -1.29
CA VAL A 99 -7.00 -1.61 0.04
C VAL A 99 -5.69 -1.57 0.83
N GLN A 100 -4.96 -2.69 0.86
CA GLN A 100 -3.82 -2.87 1.76
C GLN A 100 -2.49 -2.55 1.10
N ARG A 101 -2.37 -2.85 -0.19
CA ARG A 101 -1.13 -2.87 -0.96
C ARG A 101 -1.38 -2.37 -2.39
N GLY A 102 -2.04 -1.21 -2.50
CA GLY A 102 -2.45 -0.63 -3.78
C GLY A 102 -1.31 -0.37 -4.77
N GLU A 103 -0.07 -0.23 -4.29
CA GLU A 103 1.14 -0.15 -5.10
C GLU A 103 1.50 -1.46 -5.82
N GLU A 104 0.97 -2.63 -5.41
CA GLU A 104 1.18 -3.92 -6.09
C GLU A 104 0.55 -4.00 -7.48
N VAL A 105 -0.23 -2.98 -7.88
CA VAL A 105 -0.67 -2.83 -9.28
C VAL A 105 0.50 -2.50 -10.21
N ILE A 106 1.63 -2.05 -9.66
CA ILE A 106 2.89 -1.84 -10.38
C ILE A 106 3.74 -3.10 -10.25
N PRO A 107 4.34 -3.62 -11.34
CA PRO A 107 5.23 -4.78 -11.28
C PRO A 107 6.37 -4.59 -10.28
N GLU A 108 6.81 -5.67 -9.62
CA GLU A 108 7.80 -5.61 -8.54
C GLU A 108 9.13 -5.01 -9.00
N GLU A 109 9.57 -5.39 -10.20
CA GLU A 109 10.78 -4.90 -10.84
C GLU A 109 10.77 -3.39 -11.06
N VAL A 110 9.61 -2.76 -11.19
CA VAL A 110 9.46 -1.31 -11.29
C VAL A 110 9.29 -0.71 -9.90
N ARG A 111 8.43 -1.33 -9.08
CA ARG A 111 8.08 -0.87 -7.73
C ARG A 111 9.29 -0.74 -6.82
N ALA A 112 10.25 -1.65 -6.91
CA ALA A 112 11.47 -1.64 -6.10
C ALA A 112 12.35 -0.39 -6.32
N HIS A 113 12.13 0.36 -7.41
CA HIS A 113 12.85 1.59 -7.72
C HIS A 113 12.07 2.87 -7.38
N LEU A 114 10.84 2.75 -6.87
CA LEU A 114 10.01 3.89 -6.50
C LEU A 114 10.34 4.35 -5.08
N SER A 115 10.34 5.67 -4.89
CA SER A 115 10.37 6.27 -3.56
C SER A 115 9.18 5.86 -2.69
N ASP A 116 9.37 5.88 -1.36
CA ASP A 116 8.30 5.62 -0.39
C ASP A 116 7.09 6.54 -0.62
N TYR A 117 7.34 7.79 -1.00
CA TYR A 117 6.28 8.75 -1.34
C TYR A 117 5.43 8.24 -2.51
N SER A 118 6.05 7.86 -3.62
CA SER A 118 5.34 7.36 -4.81
C SER A 118 4.56 6.09 -4.50
N GLN A 119 5.13 5.17 -3.72
CA GLN A 119 4.43 3.96 -3.28
C GLN A 119 3.25 4.26 -2.35
N ASN A 120 3.41 5.21 -1.42
CA ASN A 120 2.33 5.65 -0.53
C ASN A 120 1.18 6.28 -1.33
N GLU A 121 1.46 7.13 -2.30
CA GLU A 121 0.43 7.72 -3.17
C GLU A 121 -0.32 6.63 -3.95
N MET A 122 0.37 5.61 -4.48
CA MET A 122 -0.31 4.48 -5.14
C MET A 122 -1.16 3.64 -4.18
N ARG A 123 -0.74 3.49 -2.91
CA ARG A 123 -1.57 2.86 -1.86
C ARG A 123 -2.84 3.65 -1.58
N GLU A 124 -2.74 4.96 -1.44
CA GLU A 124 -3.91 5.81 -1.23
C GLU A 124 -4.83 5.82 -2.47
N ALA A 125 -4.27 5.83 -3.68
CA ALA A 125 -5.04 5.66 -4.92
C ALA A 125 -5.85 4.36 -4.93
N GLY A 126 -5.25 3.24 -4.53
CA GLY A 126 -5.93 1.94 -4.43
C GLY A 126 -7.10 1.96 -3.45
N ARG A 127 -6.91 2.58 -2.26
CA ARG A 127 -7.99 2.76 -1.28
C ARG A 127 -9.12 3.63 -1.85
N CYS A 128 -8.78 4.78 -2.44
CA CYS A 128 -9.75 5.66 -3.06
C CYS A 128 -10.57 4.95 -4.15
N LEU A 129 -9.93 4.10 -4.97
CA LEU A 129 -10.65 3.29 -5.96
C LEU A 129 -11.67 2.38 -5.29
N VAL A 130 -11.26 1.62 -4.27
CA VAL A 130 -12.13 0.65 -3.59
C VAL A 130 -13.32 1.32 -2.91
N PHE A 131 -13.10 2.49 -2.29
CA PHE A 131 -14.13 3.27 -1.62
C PHE A 131 -14.93 4.21 -2.53
N ASN A 132 -14.86 4.05 -3.86
CA ASN A 132 -15.58 4.85 -4.85
C ASN A 132 -15.29 6.36 -4.75
N LEU A 133 -14.03 6.74 -4.59
CA LEU A 133 -13.54 8.12 -4.58
C LEU A 133 -12.68 8.39 -5.84
N PRO A 134 -13.28 8.40 -7.05
CA PRO A 134 -12.55 8.38 -8.32
C PRO A 134 -11.65 9.59 -8.55
N THR A 135 -12.09 10.79 -8.16
CA THR A 135 -11.30 12.02 -8.31
C THR A 135 -10.09 12.01 -7.37
N ALA A 136 -10.27 11.59 -6.12
CA ALA A 136 -9.17 11.45 -5.17
C ALA A 136 -8.16 10.39 -5.62
N ALA A 137 -8.65 9.27 -6.16
CA ALA A 137 -7.80 8.24 -6.74
C ALA A 137 -6.95 8.81 -7.89
N GLY A 138 -7.55 9.57 -8.81
CA GLY A 138 -6.83 10.22 -9.89
C GLY A 138 -5.75 11.21 -9.42
N PHE A 139 -6.04 12.01 -8.38
CA PHE A 139 -5.05 12.91 -7.78
C PHE A 139 -3.85 12.15 -7.21
N HIS A 140 -4.08 11.08 -6.46
CA HIS A 140 -3.01 10.26 -5.90
C HIS A 140 -2.17 9.58 -6.99
N MET A 141 -2.80 9.02 -8.02
CA MET A 141 -2.08 8.43 -9.17
C MET A 141 -1.19 9.46 -9.88
N LEU A 142 -1.73 10.65 -10.16
CA LEU A 142 -0.99 11.71 -10.83
C LEU A 142 0.15 12.25 -9.96
N ARG A 143 -0.03 12.37 -8.64
CA ARG A 143 1.04 12.76 -7.70
C ARG A 143 2.17 11.72 -7.64
N ALA A 144 1.84 10.44 -7.62
CA ALA A 144 2.83 9.36 -7.68
C ALA A 144 3.66 9.48 -8.97
N MET A 145 2.99 9.60 -10.11
CA MET A 145 3.66 9.75 -11.41
C MET A 145 4.50 11.03 -11.51
N GLU A 146 3.99 12.18 -11.04
CA GLU A 146 4.74 13.45 -11.03
C GLU A 146 5.99 13.36 -10.11
N SER A 147 5.94 12.58 -9.03
CA SER A 147 7.13 12.28 -8.22
C SER A 147 8.17 11.50 -9.02
N VAL A 148 7.76 10.42 -9.70
CA VAL A 148 8.63 9.62 -10.56
C VAL A 148 9.22 10.44 -11.70
N LEU A 149 8.45 11.37 -12.29
CA LEU A 149 8.95 12.29 -13.31
C LEU A 149 10.11 13.15 -12.79
N ARG A 150 10.05 13.61 -11.54
CA ARG A 150 11.12 14.42 -10.93
C ARG A 150 12.36 13.57 -10.66
N GLU A 151 12.18 12.34 -10.20
CA GLU A 151 13.28 11.38 -10.03
C GLU A 151 13.92 11.05 -11.38
N SER A 152 13.10 10.86 -12.42
CA SER A 152 13.56 10.66 -13.80
C SER A 152 14.37 11.85 -14.29
N PHE A 153 13.94 13.07 -14.01
CA PHE A 153 14.70 14.27 -14.34
C PHE A 153 16.08 14.28 -13.67
N ASP A 154 16.16 13.97 -12.38
CA ASP A 154 17.45 13.96 -11.66
C ASP A 154 18.43 12.96 -12.29
N VAL A 155 17.93 11.77 -12.65
CA VAL A 155 18.76 10.71 -13.25
C VAL A 155 19.19 11.08 -14.67
N LEU A 156 18.27 11.54 -15.50
CA LEU A 156 18.55 11.85 -16.91
C LEU A 156 19.43 13.08 -17.08
N SER A 157 19.23 14.09 -16.22
CA SER A 157 20.01 15.33 -16.25
C SER A 157 21.40 15.20 -15.62
N GLY A 158 21.68 14.09 -14.93
CA GLY A 158 22.93 13.92 -14.19
C GLY A 158 23.02 14.83 -12.96
N GLY A 159 21.88 15.12 -12.32
CA GLY A 159 21.80 15.97 -11.12
C GLY A 159 21.75 17.48 -11.41
N ALA A 160 21.27 17.89 -12.58
CA ALA A 160 21.02 19.31 -12.84
C ALA A 160 19.98 19.87 -11.86
N ALA A 161 20.02 21.18 -11.64
CA ALA A 161 19.03 21.83 -10.79
C ALA A 161 17.62 21.65 -11.38
N ARG A 162 16.70 21.14 -10.56
CA ARG A 162 15.29 20.97 -10.95
C ARG A 162 14.66 22.30 -11.36
N PRO A 163 13.81 22.34 -12.40
CA PRO A 163 13.14 23.57 -12.81
C PRO A 163 12.24 24.13 -11.71
N LYS A 164 12.29 25.45 -11.54
CA LYS A 164 11.54 26.21 -10.53
C LYS A 164 10.62 27.24 -11.18
N THR A 165 9.57 27.62 -10.47
CA THR A 165 8.73 28.78 -10.83
C THR A 165 9.48 30.08 -10.53
N SER A 166 8.98 31.21 -11.05
CA SER A 166 9.51 32.54 -10.73
C SER A 166 9.47 32.88 -9.23
N GLN A 167 8.65 32.17 -8.45
CA GLN A 167 8.52 32.31 -7.00
C GLN A 167 9.36 31.29 -6.22
N GLY A 168 10.19 30.48 -6.89
CA GLY A 168 11.05 29.47 -6.26
C GLY A 168 10.35 28.15 -5.90
N GLY A 169 9.06 28.01 -6.23
CA GLY A 169 8.32 26.76 -6.08
C GLY A 169 8.67 25.74 -7.17
N ASP A 170 8.15 24.52 -7.06
CA ASP A 170 8.36 23.51 -8.09
C ASP A 170 7.62 23.85 -9.38
N ALA A 171 8.29 23.67 -10.52
CA ALA A 171 7.68 23.90 -11.81
C ALA A 171 6.56 22.88 -12.11
N ALA A 172 5.64 23.27 -13.00
CA ALA A 172 4.57 22.39 -13.45
C ALA A 172 5.11 21.20 -14.26
N MET A 173 4.34 20.12 -14.31
CA MET A 173 4.65 18.91 -15.10
C MET A 173 5.09 19.24 -16.54
N GLY A 174 4.42 20.19 -17.19
CA GLY A 174 4.76 20.62 -18.56
C GLY A 174 6.18 21.14 -18.70
N THR A 175 6.72 21.84 -17.69
CA THR A 175 8.10 22.31 -17.69
C THR A 175 9.07 21.14 -17.55
N TYR A 176 8.79 20.20 -16.64
CA TYR A 176 9.63 19.00 -16.50
C TYR A 176 9.71 18.20 -17.81
N ILE A 177 8.60 18.02 -18.53
CA ILE A 177 8.59 17.32 -19.82
C ILE A 177 9.55 17.97 -20.83
N VAL A 178 9.52 19.31 -20.93
CA VAL A 178 10.41 20.06 -21.83
C VAL A 178 11.86 19.94 -21.39
N GLU A 179 12.14 19.97 -20.09
CA GLU A 179 13.51 19.87 -19.59
C GLU A 179 14.09 18.45 -19.74
N ILE A 180 13.33 17.38 -19.45
CA ILE A 180 13.84 16.01 -19.65
C ILE A 180 14.11 15.70 -21.12
N GLU A 181 13.36 16.30 -22.05
CA GLU A 181 13.57 16.17 -23.50
C GLU A 181 14.96 16.72 -23.90
N LYS A 182 15.38 17.85 -23.32
CA LYS A 182 16.73 18.41 -23.53
C LYS A 182 17.84 17.50 -22.98
N HIS A 183 17.52 16.70 -21.97
CA HIS A 183 18.43 15.73 -21.37
C HIS A 183 18.35 14.33 -22.03
N GLY A 184 17.70 14.23 -23.19
CA GLY A 184 17.69 13.02 -24.01
C GLY A 184 16.74 11.94 -23.51
N ALA A 185 15.63 12.33 -22.88
CA ALA A 185 14.56 11.40 -22.55
C ALA A 185 14.04 10.66 -23.80
N ALA A 186 13.74 9.38 -23.64
CA ALA A 186 13.22 8.52 -24.70
C ALA A 186 11.90 9.04 -25.26
N LYS A 187 11.65 8.79 -26.56
CA LYS A 187 10.44 9.26 -27.23
C LYS A 187 9.19 8.70 -26.57
N GLU A 188 9.23 7.43 -26.16
CA GLU A 188 8.14 6.72 -25.49
C GLU A 188 7.75 7.43 -24.17
N THR A 189 8.74 7.83 -23.37
CA THR A 189 8.56 8.61 -22.15
C THR A 189 7.89 9.95 -22.43
N LEU A 190 8.34 10.66 -23.47
CA LEU A 190 7.78 11.96 -23.83
C LEU A 190 6.33 11.87 -24.33
N GLU A 191 6.03 10.88 -25.18
CA GLU A 191 4.69 10.65 -25.74
C GLU A 191 3.68 10.36 -24.62
N VAL A 192 3.99 9.42 -23.72
CA VAL A 192 3.06 9.06 -22.63
C VAL A 192 2.84 10.22 -21.65
N LEU A 193 3.90 10.97 -21.31
CA LEU A 193 3.77 12.14 -20.42
C LEU A 193 2.97 13.27 -21.06
N ARG A 194 3.15 13.50 -22.37
CA ARG A 194 2.37 14.51 -23.11
C ARG A 194 0.90 14.10 -23.20
N GLN A 195 0.61 12.82 -23.44
CA GLN A 195 -0.74 12.28 -23.42
C GLN A 195 -1.40 12.52 -22.05
N ILE A 196 -0.74 12.15 -20.96
CA ILE A 196 -1.28 12.34 -19.60
C ILE A 196 -1.51 13.81 -19.29
N LYS A 197 -0.54 14.67 -19.59
CA LYS A 197 -0.66 16.11 -19.38
C LYS A 197 -1.89 16.67 -20.09
N ASN A 198 -2.06 16.34 -21.36
CA ASN A 198 -3.06 16.95 -22.22
C ASN A 198 -4.47 16.38 -21.98
N LEU A 199 -4.59 15.06 -21.79
CA LEU A 199 -5.89 14.38 -21.78
C LEU A 199 -6.42 14.09 -20.37
N HIS A 200 -5.57 14.11 -19.34
CA HIS A 200 -5.95 13.74 -17.98
C HIS A 200 -5.58 14.84 -16.98
N ARG A 201 -4.30 15.13 -16.78
CA ARG A 201 -3.83 16.02 -15.72
C ARG A 201 -4.38 17.44 -15.84
N ASN A 202 -4.25 18.08 -17.01
CA ASN A 202 -4.73 19.46 -17.18
C ASN A 202 -6.25 19.59 -17.02
N PRO A 203 -7.08 18.74 -17.65
CA PRO A 203 -8.52 18.73 -17.40
C PRO A 203 -8.88 18.57 -15.92
N HIS A 204 -8.24 17.63 -15.19
CA HIS A 204 -8.58 17.33 -13.78
C HIS A 204 -8.08 18.36 -12.76
N MET A 205 -7.29 19.34 -13.19
CA MET A 205 -6.84 20.43 -12.32
C MET A 205 -7.85 21.58 -12.26
N HIS A 206 -8.90 21.52 -13.08
CA HIS A 206 -10.03 22.44 -12.97
C HIS A 206 -10.91 22.04 -11.77
N PRO A 207 -11.33 22.98 -10.89
CA PRO A 207 -12.14 22.66 -9.70
C PRO A 207 -13.42 21.88 -9.99
N ASP A 208 -14.03 22.12 -11.16
CA ASP A 208 -15.29 21.47 -11.56
C ASP A 208 -15.09 20.11 -12.24
N ALA A 209 -13.85 19.69 -12.50
CA ALA A 209 -13.57 18.41 -13.13
C ALA A 209 -13.65 17.27 -12.11
N VAL A 210 -14.57 16.34 -12.33
CA VAL A 210 -14.76 15.16 -11.48
C VAL A 210 -14.54 13.92 -12.34
N LEU A 211 -13.79 12.96 -11.82
CA LEU A 211 -13.60 11.67 -12.47
C LEU A 211 -14.76 10.74 -12.16
N THR A 212 -15.19 9.95 -13.14
CA THR A 212 -16.00 8.75 -12.91
C THR A 212 -15.10 7.58 -12.47
N MET A 213 -15.69 6.53 -11.89
CA MET A 213 -14.95 5.31 -11.56
C MET A 213 -14.34 4.64 -12.80
N HIS A 214 -15.02 4.71 -13.94
CA HIS A 214 -14.51 4.16 -15.19
C HIS A 214 -13.24 4.89 -15.63
N GLU A 215 -13.30 6.22 -15.70
CA GLU A 215 -12.15 7.06 -16.07
C GLU A 215 -10.98 6.90 -15.10
N SER A 216 -11.26 6.78 -13.79
CA SER A 216 -10.23 6.55 -12.77
C SER A 216 -9.51 5.20 -12.94
N ILE A 217 -10.23 4.13 -13.30
CA ILE A 217 -9.63 2.82 -13.61
C ILE A 217 -8.80 2.88 -14.90
N VAL A 218 -9.26 3.59 -15.92
CA VAL A 218 -8.49 3.80 -17.15
C VAL A 218 -7.21 4.59 -16.86
N LEU A 219 -7.32 5.65 -16.06
CA LEU A 219 -6.18 6.46 -15.63
C LEU A 219 -5.14 5.64 -14.86
N LEU A 220 -5.57 4.70 -14.01
CA LEU A 220 -4.65 3.79 -13.31
C LEU A 220 -3.75 3.05 -14.29
N GLY A 221 -4.31 2.46 -15.36
CA GLY A 221 -3.54 1.74 -16.37
C GLY A 221 -2.52 2.64 -17.08
N ILE A 222 -2.93 3.86 -17.45
CA ILE A 222 -2.08 4.84 -18.12
C ILE A 222 -0.93 5.30 -17.20
N VAL A 223 -1.23 5.56 -15.93
CA VAL A 223 -0.23 5.98 -14.93
C VAL A 223 0.77 4.87 -14.64
N VAL A 224 0.32 3.62 -14.46
CA VAL A 224 1.21 2.47 -14.27
C VAL A 224 2.14 2.34 -15.46
N SER A 225 1.61 2.44 -16.69
CA SER A 225 2.42 2.41 -17.91
C SER A 225 3.48 3.51 -17.94
N ALA A 226 3.11 4.75 -17.58
CA ALA A 226 4.06 5.87 -17.57
C ALA A 226 5.15 5.70 -16.51
N ILE A 227 4.80 5.25 -15.31
CA ILE A 227 5.75 4.96 -14.24
C ILE A 227 6.74 3.88 -14.69
N SER A 228 6.24 2.76 -15.25
CA SER A 228 7.10 1.68 -15.74
C SER A 228 8.09 2.16 -16.80
N ILE A 229 7.63 2.92 -17.80
CA ILE A 229 8.49 3.44 -18.87
C ILE A 229 9.59 4.35 -18.30
N MET A 230 9.25 5.29 -17.41
CA MET A 230 10.23 6.19 -16.79
C MET A 230 11.25 5.43 -15.93
N VAL A 231 10.80 4.45 -15.15
CA VAL A 231 11.69 3.65 -14.29
C VAL A 231 12.63 2.79 -15.13
N ASP A 232 12.15 2.12 -16.16
CA ASP A 232 12.99 1.33 -17.07
C ASP A 232 14.07 2.19 -17.72
N GLU A 233 13.73 3.41 -18.11
CA GLU A 233 14.68 4.37 -18.66
C GLU A 233 15.74 4.79 -17.63
N MET A 234 15.31 5.10 -16.39
CA MET A 234 16.24 5.41 -15.30
C MET A 234 17.21 4.26 -15.01
N ILE A 235 16.73 3.01 -15.01
CA ILE A 235 17.55 1.81 -14.79
C ILE A 235 18.60 1.71 -15.90
N LYS A 236 18.19 1.80 -17.17
CA LYS A 236 19.11 1.76 -18.32
C LYS A 236 20.17 2.85 -18.24
N LYS A 237 19.79 4.08 -17.88
CA LYS A 237 20.72 5.21 -17.73
C LYS A 237 21.75 4.96 -16.62
N LYS A 238 21.30 4.48 -15.45
CA LYS A 238 22.19 4.13 -14.31
C LYS A 238 23.14 3.01 -14.67
N GLN A 239 22.67 1.97 -15.36
CA GLN A 239 23.51 0.86 -15.83
C GLN A 239 24.58 1.35 -16.81
N ALA A 240 24.21 2.18 -17.79
CA ALA A 240 25.17 2.76 -18.74
C ALA A 240 26.25 3.62 -18.04
N ALA A 241 25.85 4.41 -17.03
CA ALA A 241 26.79 5.20 -16.23
C ALA A 241 27.77 4.33 -15.43
N ASN A 242 27.29 3.24 -14.83
CA ASN A 242 28.14 2.30 -14.08
C ASN A 242 29.16 1.61 -14.98
N VAL A 243 28.75 1.19 -16.19
CA VAL A 243 29.67 0.59 -17.17
C VAL A 243 30.74 1.58 -17.60
N ALA A 244 30.38 2.83 -17.88
CA ALA A 244 31.33 3.88 -18.23
C ALA A 244 32.33 4.17 -17.09
N ALA A 245 31.88 4.14 -15.83
CA ALA A 245 32.76 4.33 -14.67
C ALA A 245 33.72 3.16 -14.44
N SER A 246 33.32 1.92 -14.79
CA SER A 246 34.15 0.72 -14.63
C SER A 246 35.24 0.54 -15.70
N ASN A 247 35.14 1.24 -16.84
CA ASN A 247 36.11 1.21 -17.93
C ASN A 247 36.65 2.63 -18.24
N PRO A 248 37.46 3.24 -17.37
CA PRO A 248 38.12 4.49 -17.68
C PRO A 248 39.14 4.22 -18.80
N SER A 249 38.81 4.61 -20.03
CA SER A 249 39.73 4.51 -21.17
C SER A 249 41.07 5.16 -20.81
N THR A 250 42.16 4.39 -20.90
CA THR A 250 43.54 4.87 -20.78
C THR A 250 43.74 6.03 -21.77
N PRO A 251 44.31 7.18 -21.35
CA PRO A 251 44.61 8.26 -22.27
C PRO A 251 45.52 7.73 -23.39
N PRO A 252 45.36 8.20 -24.65
CA PRO A 252 46.27 7.83 -25.71
C PRO A 252 47.68 8.25 -25.29
N SER A 253 48.63 7.31 -25.29
CA SER A 253 50.04 7.63 -25.11
C SER A 253 50.45 8.59 -26.22
N THR A 254 50.71 9.85 -25.87
CA THR A 254 51.25 10.85 -26.78
C THR A 254 52.58 10.34 -27.37
N PRO A 255 52.80 10.50 -28.68
CA PRO A 255 54.01 10.08 -29.37
C PRO A 255 55.25 10.87 -28.92
#